data_AF-A0A8J8AYV7-F1
#
_entry.id   AF-A0A8J8AYV7-F1
#
_cell.length_a   1.000
_cell.length_b   1.000
_cell.length_c   1.000
_cell.angle_alpha   90.00
_cell.angle_beta   90.00
_cell.angle_gamma   90.00
#
_symmetry.space_group_name_H-M   'P 1'
#
loop_
_entity.id
_entity.type
_entity.pdbx_description
1 polymer ?
#
loop_
_entity_poly.entity_id
_entity_poly.type
_entity_poly.pdbx_seq_one_letter_code
_entity_poly.pdbx_strand_id
1 'polypeptide(L)'
;MRIGIVVDSACDLPLDYLQRNGITILPITVRIGGATFADHRDEEATLEFLDAHVAERGAEAETVPYGAEQINALILELLVAEFDYVICLSIERTRSR
;
A
#
# COMPACT_ATOMS: atom_id res chain seq x y z
N MET A 1 5.09 -26.15 0.32
CA MET A 1 4.01 -25.23 0.70
C MET A 1 4.62 -23.87 0.96
N ARG A 2 4.45 -22.94 0.02
CA ARG A 2 4.96 -21.56 0.04
C ARG A 2 3.85 -20.66 0.57
N ILE A 3 4.11 -19.93 1.65
CA ILE A 3 3.14 -19.02 2.26
C ILE A 3 3.63 -17.59 2.06
N GLY A 4 2.82 -16.77 1.39
CA GLY A 4 3.07 -15.34 1.23
C GLY A 4 2.41 -14.54 2.33
N ILE A 5 3.04 -13.42 2.71
CA ILE A 5 2.45 -12.41 3.57
C ILE A 5 2.21 -11.17 2.74
N VAL A 6 1.00 -10.65 2.84
CA VAL A 6 0.58 -9.40 2.20
C VAL A 6 0.13 -8.44 3.29
N VAL A 7 0.61 -7.19 3.23
CA VAL A 7 0.18 -6.10 4.12
C VAL A 7 -0.27 -4.91 3.29
N ASP A 8 -1.15 -4.07 3.81
CA ASP A 8 -1.35 -2.75 3.21
C ASP A 8 -0.31 -1.75 3.69
N SER A 9 -0.21 -0.63 2.98
CA SER A 9 0.78 0.40 3.27
C SER A 9 0.54 1.12 4.61
N ALA A 10 -0.68 1.07 5.16
CA ALA A 10 -0.99 1.57 6.50
C ALA A 10 -0.44 0.69 7.64
N CYS A 11 0.14 -0.46 7.32
CA CYS A 11 0.95 -1.24 8.29
C CYS A 11 2.25 -0.50 8.67
N ASP A 12 2.68 0.47 7.87
CA ASP A 12 3.83 1.35 8.13
C ASP A 12 5.17 0.61 8.31
N LEU A 13 5.33 -0.56 7.68
CA LEU A 13 6.60 -1.27 7.67
C LEU A 13 7.65 -0.53 6.83
N PRO A 14 8.93 -0.48 7.27
CA PRO A 14 10.03 0.02 6.44
C PRO A 14 10.20 -0.79 5.15
N LEU A 15 10.59 -0.13 4.06
CA LEU A 15 10.78 -0.77 2.75
C LEU A 15 11.83 -1.89 2.80
N ASP A 16 12.93 -1.65 3.52
CA ASP A 16 14.00 -2.64 3.68
C ASP A 16 13.52 -3.90 4.42
N TYR A 17 12.59 -3.74 5.38
CA TYR A 17 11.97 -4.86 6.08
C TYR A 17 11.07 -5.67 5.16
N LEU A 18 10.25 -5.02 4.33
CA LEU A 18 9.38 -5.69 3.36
C LEU A 18 10.21 -6.53 2.38
N GLN A 19 11.26 -5.93 1.81
CA GLN A 19 12.13 -6.58 0.84
C GLN A 19 12.91 -7.77 1.44
N ARG A 20 13.50 -7.59 2.63
CA ARG A 20 14.28 -8.65 3.30
C ARG A 20 13.43 -9.86 3.67
N ASN A 21 12.14 -9.66 3.95
CA ASN A 21 11.24 -10.72 4.40
C ASN A 21 10.30 -11.24 3.29
N GLY A 22 10.39 -10.71 2.07
CA GLY A 22 9.52 -11.12 0.96
C GLY A 22 8.04 -10.81 1.23
N ILE A 23 7.75 -9.69 1.91
CA ILE A 23 6.38 -9.27 2.23
C ILE A 23 5.88 -8.41 1.08
N THR A 24 4.76 -8.80 0.50
CA THR A 24 4.12 -8.04 -0.59
C THR A 24 3.24 -6.92 -0.01
N ILE A 25 3.21 -5.77 -0.70
CA ILE A 25 2.44 -4.61 -0.28
C ILE A 25 1.18 -4.39 -1.13
N LEU A 26 0.07 -4.02 -0.48
CA LEU A 26 -1.13 -3.43 -1.07
C LEU A 26 -1.06 -1.90 -0.87
N PRO A 27 -0.69 -1.13 -1.90
CA PRO A 27 -0.52 0.32 -1.74
C PRO A 27 -1.87 0.99 -1.50
N ILE A 28 -1.98 1.78 -0.42
CA ILE A 28 -3.12 2.67 -0.20
C ILE A 28 -2.86 3.96 -0.97
N THR A 29 -3.88 4.47 -1.66
CA THR A 29 -3.75 5.72 -2.41
C THR A 29 -4.06 6.89 -1.50
N VAL A 30 -3.15 7.87 -1.42
CA VAL A 30 -3.35 9.15 -0.75
C VAL A 30 -3.75 10.19 -1.80
N ARG A 31 -4.78 10.97 -1.53
CA ARG A 31 -5.25 12.08 -2.36
C ARG A 31 -5.14 13.39 -1.61
N ILE A 32 -4.40 14.36 -2.15
CA ILE A 32 -4.25 15.70 -1.56
C ILE A 32 -4.45 16.74 -2.66
N GLY A 33 -5.43 17.63 -2.51
CA GLY A 33 -5.61 18.77 -3.41
C GLY A 33 -5.83 18.42 -4.90
N GLY A 34 -6.22 17.18 -5.22
CA GLY A 34 -6.38 16.67 -6.58
C GLY A 34 -5.22 15.81 -7.09
N ALA A 35 -4.07 15.81 -6.40
CA ALA A 35 -2.98 14.87 -6.66
C ALA A 35 -3.25 13.52 -5.98
N THR A 36 -2.81 12.43 -6.61
CA THR A 36 -2.92 11.06 -6.09
C THR A 36 -1.55 10.41 -6.01
N PHE A 37 -1.27 9.74 -4.90
CA PHE A 37 -0.02 9.04 -4.64
C PHE A 37 -0.33 7.63 -4.14
N ALA A 38 0.17 6.60 -4.81
CA ALA A 38 0.09 5.24 -4.33
C ALA A 38 1.26 4.96 -3.39
N ASP A 39 0.97 4.66 -2.12
CA ASP A 39 2.01 4.45 -1.12
C ASP A 39 2.64 3.05 -1.27
N HIS A 40 3.73 3.00 -2.04
CA HIS A 40 4.58 1.82 -2.20
C HIS A 40 5.69 1.71 -1.14
N ARG A 41 5.66 2.56 -0.10
CA ARG A 41 6.74 2.73 0.90
C ARG A 41 8.07 3.16 0.30
N ASP A 42 8.03 3.84 -0.84
CA ASP A 42 9.21 4.50 -1.39
C ASP A 42 9.44 5.81 -0.63
N GLU A 43 10.57 5.93 0.07
CA GLU A 43 10.88 7.07 0.91
C GLU A 43 11.04 8.36 0.10
N GLU A 44 11.71 8.29 -1.05
CA GLU A 44 11.97 9.45 -1.91
C GLU A 44 10.65 9.97 -2.49
N ALA A 45 9.85 9.08 -3.07
CA ALA A 45 8.55 9.45 -3.63
C ALA A 45 7.59 9.97 -2.55
N THR A 46 7.65 9.42 -1.33
CA THR A 46 6.86 9.91 -0.20
C THR A 46 7.27 11.33 0.18
N LEU A 47 8.57 11.60 0.33
CA LEU A 47 9.07 12.93 0.66
C LEU A 47 8.71 13.96 -0.41
N GLU A 48 8.90 13.62 -1.68
CA GLU A 48 8.51 14.49 -2.81
C GLU A 48 7.01 14.82 -2.77
N PHE A 49 6.16 13.82 -2.51
CA PHE A 49 4.72 14.03 -2.43
C PHE A 49 4.33 14.94 -1.26
N LEU A 50 4.95 14.74 -0.09
CA LEU A 50 4.72 15.56 1.10
C LEU A 50 5.15 17.02 0.85
N ASP A 51 6.36 17.24 0.34
CA ASP A 51 6.90 18.57 0.08
C ASP A 51 6.06 19.33 -0.94
N ALA A 52 5.56 18.65 -1.97
CA ALA A 52 4.78 19.26 -3.03
C ALA A 52 3.32 19.59 -2.65
N HIS A 53 2.71 18.88 -1.70
CA HIS A 53 1.25 18.95 -1.48
C HIS A 53 0.80 19.18 -0.03
N VAL A 54 1.60 18.83 0.98
CA VAL A 54 1.17 18.91 2.39
C VAL A 54 1.21 20.33 2.93
N ALA A 55 2.20 21.14 2.52
CA ALA A 55 2.34 22.51 3.01
C ALA A 55 1.13 23.41 2.70
N GLU A 56 0.43 23.16 1.59
CA GLU A 56 -0.71 23.99 1.15
C GLU A 56 -2.08 23.36 1.46
N ARG A 57 -2.20 22.01 1.45
CA ARG A 57 -3.51 21.33 1.49
C ARG A 57 -3.55 20.05 2.33
N GLY A 58 -2.62 19.85 3.26
CA GLY A 58 -2.56 18.63 4.09
C GLY A 58 -3.86 18.30 4.85
N ALA A 59 -4.69 19.29 5.18
CA ALA A 59 -5.99 19.08 5.83
C ALA A 59 -7.05 18.42 4.94
N GLU A 60 -6.86 18.44 3.62
CA GLU A 60 -7.75 17.82 2.62
C GLU A 60 -7.29 16.41 2.23
N ALA A 61 -6.32 15.85 2.96
CA ALA A 61 -5.80 14.53 2.67
C ALA A 61 -6.86 13.45 2.90
N GLU A 62 -7.13 12.66 1.86
CA GLU A 62 -8.01 11.50 1.91
C GLU A 62 -7.25 10.25 1.48
N THR A 63 -7.59 9.10 2.08
CA THR A 63 -7.03 7.80 1.70
C THR A 63 -8.08 6.97 1.01
N VAL A 64 -7.71 6.34 -0.10
CA VAL A 64 -8.54 5.40 -0.86
C VAL A 64 -7.91 4.01 -0.75
N PRO A 65 -8.65 3.00 -0.26
CA PRO A 65 -8.12 1.65 -0.16
C PRO A 65 -7.88 1.04 -1.54
N TYR A 66 -7.05 0.00 -1.56
CA TYR A 66 -6.81 -0.77 -2.77
C TYR A 66 -8.12 -1.44 -3.24
N GLY A 67 -8.53 -1.17 -4.47
CA GLY A 67 -9.81 -1.62 -5.01
C GLY A 67 -9.83 -3.13 -5.26
N ALA A 68 -11.04 -3.72 -5.30
CA ALA A 68 -11.21 -5.17 -5.52
C ALA A 68 -10.57 -5.67 -6.83
N GLU A 69 -10.68 -4.91 -7.92
CA GLU A 69 -10.05 -5.23 -9.20
C GLU A 69 -8.51 -5.17 -9.12
N GLN A 70 -7.97 -4.21 -8.38
CA GLN A 70 -6.53 -4.07 -8.18
C GLN A 70 -5.97 -5.22 -7.33
N ILE A 71 -6.70 -5.63 -6.29
CA ILE A 71 -6.37 -6.82 -5.49
C ILE A 71 -6.41 -8.07 -6.37
N ASN A 72 -7.44 -8.21 -7.22
CA ASN A 72 -7.57 -9.35 -8.12
C ASN A 72 -6.38 -9.45 -9.07
N ALA A 73 -6.01 -8.34 -9.71
CA ALA A 73 -4.85 -8.26 -10.60
C ALA A 73 -3.56 -8.68 -9.86
N LEU A 74 -3.30 -8.13 -8.66
CA LEU A 74 -2.11 -8.49 -7.88
C LEU A 74 -2.07 -9.99 -7.54
N ILE A 75 -3.21 -10.57 -7.16
CA ILE A 75 -3.30 -12.00 -6.86
C ILE A 75 -2.91 -12.82 -8.09
N LEU A 76 -3.49 -12.50 -9.25
CA LEU A 76 -3.28 -13.26 -10.48
C LEU A 76 -1.88 -13.08 -11.07
N GLU A 77 -1.33 -11.86 -11.02
CA GLU A 77 -0.05 -11.53 -11.65
C GLU A 77 1.15 -11.97 -10.82
N LEU A 78 1.05 -11.89 -9.48
CA LEU A 78 2.18 -12.12 -8.59
C LEU A 78 1.95 -13.32 -7.65
N LEU A 79 0.86 -13.28 -6.88
CA LEU A 79 0.74 -14.16 -5.72
C LEU A 79 0.48 -15.63 -6.09
N VAL A 80 -0.30 -15.89 -7.15
CA VAL A 80 -0.62 -17.26 -7.62
C VAL A 80 0.61 -17.97 -8.18
N ALA A 81 1.57 -17.23 -8.75
CA ALA A 81 2.82 -17.82 -9.25
C ALA A 81 3.76 -18.21 -8.09
N GLU A 82 3.81 -17.37 -7.06
CA GLU A 82 4.81 -17.47 -6.00
C GLU A 82 4.37 -18.27 -4.76
N PHE A 83 3.08 -18.33 -4.46
CA PHE A 83 2.58 -18.88 -3.20
C PHE A 83 1.45 -19.89 -3.37
N ASP A 84 1.41 -20.87 -2.47
CA ASP A 84 0.32 -21.83 -2.36
C ASP A 84 -0.78 -21.30 -1.41
N TYR A 85 -0.41 -20.43 -0.47
CA TYR A 85 -1.30 -19.74 0.46
C TYR A 85 -0.83 -18.31 0.69
N VAL A 86 -1.77 -17.40 0.95
CA VAL A 86 -1.46 -16.00 1.29
C VAL A 86 -2.19 -15.60 2.56
N ILE A 87 -1.47 -14.97 3.49
CA ILE A 87 -2.02 -14.32 4.67
C ILE A 87 -2.04 -12.82 4.40
N CYS A 88 -3.25 -12.25 4.32
CA CYS A 88 -3.45 -10.81 4.15
C CYS A 88 -3.73 -10.15 5.50
N LEU A 89 -2.91 -9.16 5.87
CA LEU A 89 -3.04 -8.37 7.09
C LEU A 89 -3.32 -6.92 6.70
N SER A 90 -4.59 -6.53 6.78
CA SER A 90 -5.01 -5.16 6.47
C SER A 90 -5.21 -4.32 7.73
N ILE A 91 -5.25 -3.01 7.53
CA ILE A 91 -5.77 -2.03 8.48
C ILE A 91 -7.16 -2.46 8.97
N GLU A 92 -7.47 -2.04 10.18
CA GLU A 92 -8.73 -2.32 10.85
C GLU A 92 -9.93 -1.79 10.03
N ARG A 93 -11.00 -2.60 9.95
CA ARG A 93 -12.16 -2.36 9.09
C ARG A 93 -12.87 -1.04 9.38
N THR A 94 -12.95 -0.60 10.63
CA THR A 94 -13.58 0.69 10.98
C THR A 94 -12.78 1.90 10.49
N ARG A 95 -11.52 1.71 10.09
CA ARG A 95 -10.63 2.75 9.53
C ARG A 95 -10.48 2.71 8.01
N SER A 96 -11.07 1.75 7.31
CA SER A 96 -11.01 1.63 5.85
C SER A 96 -12.37 1.27 5.28
N ARG A 97 -12.89 2.08 4.35
CA ARG A 97 -14.22 1.93 3.75
C ARG A 97 -14.14 1.86 2.23
#